data_AF-A0A9E3L3A7-F1
#
_entry.id   AF-A0A9E3L3A7-F1
#
_cell.length_a   1.000
_cell.length_b   1.000
_cell.length_c   1.000
_cell.angle_alpha   90.00
_cell.angle_beta   90.00
_cell.angle_gamma   90.00
#
_symmetry.space_group_name_H-M   'P 1'
#
loop_
_entity.id
_entity.type
_entity.pdbx_description
1 polymer ?
#
loop_
_entity_poly.entity_id
_entity_poly.type
_entity_poly.pdbx_seq_one_letter_code
_entity_poly.pdbx_strand_id
1 'polypeptide(L)' 'MLRHLDPNPDEVRRFLIESERRVVAHCRKLLEQEGLSFTERRRLSRVLGGAEDELQRLDPRLRVDAASKAVDLVDLRG' A
#
# COMPACT_ATOMS: atom_id res chain seq x y z
N MET A 1 -18.38 34.13 -8.88
CA MET A 1 -18.75 32.79 -9.38
C MET A 1 -17.57 31.86 -9.16
N LEU A 2 -17.59 31.05 -8.11
CA LEU A 2 -16.62 29.97 -7.92
C LEU A 2 -17.01 28.85 -8.90
N ARG A 3 -16.19 28.59 -9.92
CA ARG A 3 -16.35 27.41 -10.77
C ARG A 3 -15.99 26.20 -9.93
N HIS A 4 -16.91 25.24 -9.77
CA HIS A 4 -16.54 23.90 -9.34
C HIS A 4 -15.59 23.33 -10.40
N LEU A 5 -14.31 23.29 -10.07
CA LEU A 5 -13.33 22.51 -10.80
C LEU A 5 -13.48 21.09 -10.30
N ASP A 6 -14.37 20.33 -10.94
CA ASP A 6 -14.39 18.89 -10.74
C ASP A 6 -13.01 18.36 -11.16
N PRO A 7 -12.31 17.64 -10.27
CA PRO A 7 -10.94 17.23 -10.54
C PRO A 7 -10.94 16.24 -11.70
N ASN A 8 -10.02 16.42 -12.64
CA ASN A 8 -9.86 15.53 -13.79
C ASN A 8 -9.64 14.09 -13.29
N PRO A 9 -10.49 13.11 -13.66
CA PRO A 9 -10.38 11.74 -13.18
C PRO A 9 -9.00 11.10 -13.40
N ASP A 10 -8.31 11.45 -14.49
CA ASP A 10 -6.97 10.96 -14.78
C ASP A 10 -5.92 11.55 -13.83
N GLU A 11 -6.07 12.81 -13.45
CA GLU A 11 -5.18 13.48 -12.49
C GLU A 11 -5.40 12.91 -11.08
N VAL A 12 -6.66 12.67 -10.70
CA VAL A 12 -7.00 11.99 -9.44
C VAL A 12 -6.39 10.60 -9.42
N ARG A 13 -6.56 9.81 -10.49
CA ARG A 13 -5.98 8.47 -10.59
C ARG A 13 -4.46 8.48 -10.47
N ARG A 14 -3.78 9.39 -11.16
CA ARG A 14 -2.30 9.55 -11.04
C ARG A 14 -1.89 9.92 -9.63
N PHE A 15 -2.61 10.85 -9.01
CA PHE A 15 -2.35 11.25 -7.62
C PHE A 15 -2.52 10.09 -6.64
N LEU A 16 -3.57 9.27 -6.81
CA LEU A 16 -3.80 8.10 -5.97
C LEU A 16 -2.69 7.05 -6.16
N ILE A 17 -2.31 6.75 -7.41
CA ILE A 17 -1.19 5.83 -7.69
C ILE A 17 0.09 6.30 -7.00
N GLU A 18 0.42 7.59 -7.12
CA GLU A 18 1.63 8.13 -6.52
C GLU A 18 1.55 8.15 -4.99
N SER A 19 0.35 8.33 -4.43
CA SER A 19 0.11 8.24 -2.99
C SER A 19 0.35 6.84 -2.45
N GLU A 20 -0.22 5.82 -3.09
CA GLU A 20 -0.02 4.44 -2.66
C GLU A 20 1.44 3.99 -2.85
N ARG A 21 2.13 4.43 -3.91
CA ARG A 21 3.57 4.18 -4.10
C ARG A 21 4.40 4.69 -2.93
N ARG A 22 4.10 5.89 -2.42
CA ARG A 22 4.79 6.45 -1.25
C ARG A 22 4.52 5.63 0.01
N VAL A 23 3.29 5.17 0.21
CA VAL A 23 2.93 4.30 1.34
C VAL A 23 3.72 2.99 1.27
N VAL A 24 3.72 2.31 0.12
CA VAL A 24 4.48 1.07 -0.09
C VAL A 24 5.97 1.28 0.19
N ALA A 25 6.58 2.31 -0.40
CA ALA A 25 7.99 2.61 -0.18
C ALA A 25 8.30 2.88 1.29
N HIS A 26 7.43 3.61 1.99
CA HIS A 26 7.61 3.93 3.39
C HIS A 26 7.47 2.69 4.29
N CYS A 27 6.43 1.87 4.09
CA CYS A 27 6.22 0.65 4.85
C CYS A 27 7.37 -0.35 4.65
N ARG A 28 7.86 -0.53 3.43
CA ARG A 28 9.03 -1.39 3.15
C ARG A 28 10.27 -0.90 3.91
N LYS A 29 10.56 0.40 3.85
CA LYS A 29 11.66 1.01 4.60
C LYS A 29 11.52 0.81 6.11
N LEU A 30 10.32 0.93 6.67
CA LEU A 30 10.08 0.69 8.10
C LEU A 30 10.28 -0.79 8.45
N LEU A 31 9.80 -1.72 7.62
CA LEU A 31 9.94 -3.16 7.86
C LEU A 31 11.39 -3.65 7.84
N GLU A 32 12.28 -2.93 7.17
CA GLU A 32 13.73 -3.17 7.19
C GLU A 32 14.41 -2.69 8.49
N GLN A 33 13.74 -1.86 9.30
CA GLN A 33 14.29 -1.39 10.57
C GLN A 33 14.28 -2.48 11.63
N GLU A 34 15.39 -2.55 12.38
CA GLU A 34 15.48 -3.31 13.62
C GLU A 34 14.74 -2.56 14.75
N GLY A 35 14.20 -3.31 15.72
CA GLY A 35 13.53 -2.72 16.89
C GLY A 35 11.99 -2.59 16.78
N LEU A 36 11.39 -2.93 15.63
CA LEU A 36 9.94 -3.08 15.54
C LEU A 36 9.47 -4.29 16.37
N SER A 37 8.49 -4.07 17.23
CA SER A 37 7.78 -5.17 17.88
C SER A 37 7.05 -6.04 16.84
N PHE A 38 6.75 -7.28 17.22
CA PHE A 38 5.96 -8.17 16.38
C PHE A 38 4.62 -7.54 15.95
N THR A 39 3.94 -6.84 16.86
CA THR A 39 2.66 -6.18 16.59
C THR A 39 2.81 -5.03 15.60
N GLU A 40 3.85 -4.22 15.72
CA GLU A 40 4.13 -3.12 14.77
C GLU A 40 4.49 -3.66 13.39
N ARG A 41 5.34 -4.70 13.33
CA ARG A 41 5.68 -5.38 12.08
C ARG A 41 4.43 -5.95 11.40
N ARG A 42 3.54 -6.62 12.14
CA ARG A 42 2.27 -7.14 11.61
C ARG A 42 1.34 -6.03 11.11
N ARG A 43 1.22 -4.92 11.84
CA ARG A 43 0.43 -3.76 11.40
C ARG A 43 0.99 -3.15 10.12
N LEU A 44 2.31 -2.97 10.03
CA LEU A 44 2.99 -2.45 8.84
C LEU A 44 2.85 -3.38 7.64
N SER A 45 2.96 -4.70 7.83
CA SER A 45 2.71 -5.68 6.76
C SER A 45 1.28 -5.60 6.22
N ARG A 46 0.28 -5.39 7.07
CA ARG A 46 -1.11 -5.21 6.61
C ARG A 46 -1.32 -3.92 5.83
N VAL A 47 -0.76 -2.82 6.31
CA VAL A 47 -0.83 -1.53 5.60
C VAL A 47 -0.13 -1.64 4.23
N LEU A 48 1.04 -2.29 4.21
CA LEU A 48 1.77 -2.57 2.97
C LEU A 48 0.90 -3.39 2.00
N GLY A 49 0.32 -4.51 2.46
CA GLY A 49 -0.55 -5.34 1.62
C GLY A 49 -1.77 -4.59 1.08
N GLY A 50 -2.41 -3.76 1.91
CA GLY A 50 -3.55 -2.94 1.47
C GLY A 50 -3.18 -1.91 0.40
N ALA A 51 -2.04 -1.23 0.56
CA ALA A 51 -1.55 -0.26 -0.42
C ALA A 51 -1.11 -0.94 -1.73
N GLU A 52 -0.52 -2.13 -1.63
CA GLU A 52 -0.16 -2.98 -2.77
C GLU A 52 -1.40 -3.45 -3.57
N ASP A 53 -2.46 -3.87 -2.88
CA ASP A 53 -3.73 -4.26 -3.50
C ASP A 53 -4.45 -3.05 -4.14
N GLU A 54 -4.42 -1.87 -3.50
CA GLU A 54 -4.94 -0.62 -4.08
C GLU A 54 -4.16 -0.21 -5.32
N LEU A 55 -2.83 -0.28 -5.31
CA LEU A 55 -2.00 -0.03 -6.50
C LEU A 55 -2.35 -0.95 -7.65
N GLN A 56 -2.52 -2.25 -7.37
CA GLN A 56 -2.91 -3.24 -8.37
C GLN A 56 -4.30 -2.92 -8.96
N ARG A 57 -5.22 -2.39 -8.14
CA ARG A 57 -6.55 -1.96 -8.60
C ARG A 57 -6.49 -0.69 -9.45
N LEU A 58 -5.71 0.29 -9.01
CA LEU A 58 -5.56 1.58 -9.69
C LEU A 58 -4.77 1.44 -10.99
N ASP A 59 -3.82 0.51 -11.08
CA ASP A 59 -3.05 0.22 -12.28
C ASP A 59 -2.79 -1.30 -12.41
N PRO A 60 -3.70 -2.02 -13.10
CA PRO A 60 -3.62 -3.47 -13.28
C PRO A 60 -2.36 -3.99 -13.98
N ARG A 61 -1.56 -3.11 -14.59
CA ARG A 61 -0.32 -3.48 -15.29
C ARG A 61 0.88 -3.51 -14.36
N LEU A 62 0.80 -2.88 -13.18
CA LEU A 62 1.80 -3.06 -12.13
C LEU A 62 1.69 -4.49 -11.62
N ARG A 63 2.77 -5.26 -11.74
CA ARG A 63 2.92 -6.52 -10.99
C ARG A 63 3.41 -6.16 -9.61
N VAL A 64 2.59 -6.39 -8.60
CA VAL A 64 3.01 -6.26 -7.22
C VAL A 64 3.45 -7.64 -6.72
N ASP A 65 4.71 -7.76 -6.33
CA ASP A 65 5.31 -9.03 -5.94
C ASP A 65 4.59 -9.61 -4.72
N ALA A 66 4.01 -10.81 -4.89
CA ALA A 66 3.17 -11.48 -3.90
C ALA A 66 3.88 -11.89 -2.59
N ALA A 67 5.17 -11.58 -2.43
CA ALA A 67 5.97 -11.93 -1.26
C ALA A 67 5.42 -11.33 0.06
N SER A 68 4.68 -10.22 -0.02
CA SER A 68 4.02 -9.57 1.11
C SER A 68 2.84 -10.39 1.68
N LYS A 69 2.22 -11.26 0.87
CA LYS A 69 1.02 -12.05 1.24
C LYS A 69 1.28 -13.19 2.23
N ALA A 70 2.54 -13.54 2.50
CA ALA A 70 2.88 -14.66 3.37
C ALA A 70 2.60 -14.39 4.86
N VAL A 71 2.48 -13.12 5.27
CA VAL A 71 2.32 -12.76 6.69
C VAL A 71 0.90 -13.08 7.21
N ASP A 72 -0.12 -13.09 6.36
CA ASP A 72 -1.50 -13.37 6.79
C ASP A 72 -1.81 -14.88 6.94
N LEU A 73 -1.01 -15.78 6.35
CA LEU A 73 -1.24 -17.24 6.44
C LEU A 73 -0.73 -17.87 7.74
N VAL A 74 0.12 -17.19 8.50
CA VAL A 74 0.68 -17.72 9.75
C VAL A 74 -0.28 -17.57 10.94
N ASP A 75 -1.33 -16.75 10.81
CA ASP A 75 -2.29 -16.45 11.89
C ASP A 75 -3.47 -17.44 12.01
N LEU A 76 -3.59 -18.46 11.15
CA LEU A 76 -4.67 -19.48 11.25
C LEU A 76 -4.26 -20.78 11.96
N ARG A 77 -3.05 -20.85 12.54
CA ARG A 77 -2.53 -22.05 13.24
C ARG A 77 -1.95 -21.80 14.63
N GLY A 78 -2.22 -20.64 15.24
CA GLY A 78 -1.83 -20.31 16.62
C GLY A 78 -3.00 -20.42 17.58
#